data_AF-A0A068TL45-F1
#
_entry.id   AF-A0A068TL45-F1
#
_cell.length_a   1.000
_cell.length_b   1.000
_cell.length_c   1.000
_cell.angle_alpha   90.00
_cell.angle_beta   90.00
_cell.angle_gamma   90.00
#
_symmetry.space_group_name_H-M   'P 1'
#
loop_
_entity.id
_entity.type
_entity.pdbx_description
1 polymer ?
#
loop_
_entity_poly.entity_id
_entity_poly.type
_entity_poly.pdbx_seq_one_letter_code
_entity_poly.pdbx_strand_id
1 'polypeptide(L)'
;MRGVSHLLFLLVSIFFVVSFCRADDKTVQVVGAGECADCKDFKIKTSQAFSGLRVTVDCKLKNGEVTRRVQGIRSQRNSERWETR
;
A
#
# COMPACT_ATOMS: atom_id res chain seq x y z
N MET A 1 -3.64 3.74 -52.79
CA MET A 1 -3.02 4.66 -51.79
C MET A 1 -3.95 5.06 -50.65
N ARG A 2 -5.28 5.20 -50.85
CA ARG A 2 -6.24 5.60 -49.80
C ARG A 2 -6.45 4.58 -48.64
N GLY A 3 -6.33 3.28 -48.91
CA GLY A 3 -6.53 2.24 -47.88
C GLY A 3 -5.35 2.05 -46.91
N VAL A 4 -4.12 2.35 -47.34
CA VAL A 4 -2.90 2.18 -46.53
C VAL A 4 -2.82 3.24 -45.41
N SER A 5 -3.30 4.45 -45.70
CA SER A 5 -3.33 5.57 -44.75
C SER A 5 -4.30 5.33 -43.58
N HIS A 6 -5.47 4.73 -43.85
CA HIS A 6 -6.43 4.36 -42.80
C HIS A 6 -5.92 3.21 -41.93
N LEU A 7 -5.26 2.22 -42.53
CA LEU A 7 -4.69 1.10 -41.80
C LEU A 7 -3.56 1.55 -40.87
N LEU A 8 -2.71 2.47 -41.34
CA LEU A 8 -1.64 3.05 -40.55
C LEU A 8 -2.18 3.89 -39.38
N PHE A 9 -3.23 4.68 -39.61
CA PHE A 9 -3.88 5.47 -38.56
C PHE A 9 -4.50 4.60 -37.46
N LEU A 10 -5.18 3.52 -37.85
CA LEU A 10 -5.73 2.53 -36.91
C LEU A 10 -4.64 1.84 -36.10
N LEU A 11 -3.54 1.44 -36.74
CA LEU A 11 -2.39 0.81 -36.07
C LEU A 11 -1.74 1.75 -35.04
N VAL A 12 -1.54 3.02 -35.40
CA VAL A 12 -0.97 4.04 -34.49
C VAL A 12 -1.91 4.30 -33.31
N SER A 13 -3.23 4.39 -33.56
CA SER A 13 -4.23 4.58 -32.50
C SER A 13 -4.25 3.42 -31.50
N ILE A 14 -4.19 2.17 -31.99
CA ILE A 14 -4.14 0.98 -31.13
C ILE A 14 -2.87 0.99 -30.27
N PHE A 15 -1.72 1.29 -30.87
CA PHE A 15 -0.44 1.33 -30.17
C PHE A 15 -0.41 2.38 -29.05
N PHE A 16 -1.05 3.53 -29.30
CA PHE A 16 -1.23 4.58 -28.30
C PHE A 16 -2.08 4.08 -27.13
N VAL A 17 -3.28 3.55 -27.37
CA VAL A 17 -4.17 3.04 -26.31
C VAL A 17 -3.50 1.97 -25.44
N VAL A 18 -2.75 1.04 -26.04
CA VAL A 18 -2.02 -0.02 -25.30
C VAL A 18 -0.87 0.56 -24.47
N SER A 19 -0.28 1.69 -24.88
CA SER A 19 0.79 2.37 -24.14
C SER A 19 0.27 3.14 -22.92
N PHE A 20 -0.94 3.70 -23.01
CA PHE A 20 -1.57 4.47 -21.92
C PHE A 20 -2.39 3.61 -20.93
N CYS A 21 -2.76 2.37 -21.26
CA CYS A 21 -3.41 1.43 -20.35
C CYS A 21 -2.43 0.68 -19.42
N ARG A 22 -1.53 1.40 -18.76
CA ARG A 22 -0.73 0.84 -17.65
C ARG A 22 -1.26 1.38 -16.33
N ALA A 23 -2.31 0.74 -15.83
CA ALA A 23 -2.79 0.93 -14.46
C ALA A 23 -2.21 -0.20 -13.59
N ASP A 24 -0.98 -0.03 -13.12
CA ASP A 24 -0.38 -0.93 -12.12
C ASP A 24 0.03 -0.15 -10.89
N ASP A 25 -0.96 0.48 -10.25
CA ASP A 25 -0.81 1.11 -8.94
C ASP A 25 -1.80 0.45 -7.98
N LYS A 26 -1.53 -0.81 -7.63
CA LYS A 26 -2.24 -1.47 -6.53
C LYS A 26 -1.72 -0.94 -5.20
N THR A 27 -2.16 0.25 -4.82
CA THR A 27 -1.96 0.77 -3.47
C THR A 27 -2.78 -0.09 -2.49
N VAL A 28 -2.11 -1.01 -1.79
CA VAL A 28 -2.73 -1.83 -0.75
C VAL A 28 -2.73 -1.07 0.56
N GLN A 29 -3.91 -0.62 0.99
CA GLN A 29 -4.08 -0.02 2.31
C GLN A 29 -4.40 -1.12 3.33
N VAL A 30 -3.53 -1.28 4.33
CA VAL A 30 -3.74 -2.21 5.44
C VAL A 30 -4.24 -1.41 6.63
N VAL A 31 -5.50 -1.62 7.01
CA VAL A 31 -6.12 -1.03 8.20
C VAL A 31 -6.36 -2.14 9.21
N GLY A 32 -5.86 -1.97 10.43
CA GLY A 32 -6.07 -2.89 11.53
C GLY A 32 -6.22 -2.14 12.85
N ALA A 33 -7.08 -2.65 13.73
CA ALA A 33 -7.18 -2.22 15.11
C ALA A 33 -6.40 -3.19 15.99
N GLY A 34 -5.68 -2.66 16.97
CA GLY A 34 -4.96 -3.44 17.97
C GLY A 34 -5.39 -3.01 19.36
N GLU A 35 -5.58 -3.98 20.25
CA GLU A 35 -5.90 -3.74 21.66
C GLU A 35 -4.70 -4.12 22.54
N CYS A 36 -4.56 -3.42 23.66
CA CYS A 36 -3.54 -3.70 24.65
C CYS A 36 -4.19 -4.51 25.78
N ALA A 37 -3.84 -5.79 25.88
CA ALA A 37 -4.44 -6.72 26.85
C ALA A 37 -4.14 -6.30 28.31
N ASP A 38 -2.89 -5.91 28.58
CA ASP A 38 -2.42 -5.66 29.95
C ASP A 38 -2.63 -4.20 30.41
N CYS A 39 -3.13 -3.32 29.54
CA CYS A 39 -3.30 -1.91 29.87
C CYS A 39 -4.29 -1.68 31.02
N LYS A 40 -5.25 -2.60 31.19
CA LYS A 40 -6.23 -2.57 32.28
C LYS A 40 -5.59 -2.83 33.65
N ASP A 41 -4.66 -3.77 33.71
CA ASP A 41 -3.99 -4.17 34.95
C ASP A 41 -2.93 -3.16 35.40
N PHE A 42 -2.24 -2.55 34.44
CA PHE A 42 -1.17 -1.57 34.72
C PHE A 42 -1.62 -0.10 34.67
N LYS A 43 -2.94 0.17 34.56
CA LYS A 43 -3.52 1.53 34.43
C LYS A 43 -2.87 2.36 33.32
N ILE A 44 -2.44 1.71 32.24
CA ILE A 44 -1.81 2.36 31.09
C ILE A 44 -2.92 2.93 30.21
N LYS A 45 -2.80 4.20 29.82
CA LYS A 45 -3.71 4.78 28.82
C LYS A 45 -3.47 4.07 27.50
N THR A 46 -4.52 3.47 26.92
CA THR A 46 -4.46 2.78 25.61
C THR A 46 -3.83 3.66 24.52
N SER A 47 -4.03 4.97 24.58
CA SER A 47 -3.38 5.94 23.71
C SER A 47 -1.85 5.84 23.79
N GLN A 48 -1.28 5.79 25.01
CA GLN A 48 0.17 5.74 25.25
C GLN A 48 0.78 4.36 25.00
N ALA A 49 -0.01 3.29 25.14
CA ALA A 49 0.45 1.92 24.95
C ALA A 49 1.05 1.67 23.56
N PHE A 50 0.56 2.38 22.55
CA PHE A 50 1.00 2.24 21.17
C PHE A 50 2.03 3.30 20.73
N SER A 51 2.46 4.20 21.61
CA SER A 51 3.47 5.21 21.29
C SER A 51 4.85 4.58 21.14
N GLY A 52 5.53 4.81 20.01
CA GLY A 52 6.87 4.28 19.77
C GLY A 52 6.92 2.79 19.40
N LEU A 53 5.77 2.12 19.29
CA LEU A 53 5.72 0.72 18.87
C LEU A 53 6.13 0.62 17.39
N ARG A 54 7.06 -0.31 17.10
CA ARG A 54 7.47 -0.62 15.73
C ARG A 54 6.48 -1.61 15.14
N VAL A 55 5.86 -1.23 14.03
CA VAL A 55 4.89 -2.07 13.31
C VAL A 55 5.48 -2.47 11.97
N THR A 56 5.23 -3.71 11.59
CA THR A 56 5.74 -4.30 10.36
C THR A 56 4.62 -5.02 9.65
N VAL A 57 4.52 -4.82 8.33
CA VAL A 57 3.60 -5.56 7.48
C VAL A 57 4.44 -6.43 6.57
N ASP A 58 4.35 -7.73 6.81
CA ASP A 58 5.08 -8.74 6.07
C ASP A 58 4.06 -9.56 5.27
N CYS A 59 4.26 -9.65 3.95
CA CYS A 59 3.36 -10.36 3.04
C CYS A 59 4.01 -11.66 2.57
N LYS A 60 3.29 -12.77 2.71
CA LYS A 60 3.70 -14.05 2.14
C LYS A 60 3.31 -14.11 0.66
N LEU A 61 4.31 -14.30 -0.20
CA LEU A 61 4.14 -14.49 -1.63
C LEU A 61 3.68 -15.92 -1.95
N LYS A 62 3.16 -16.12 -3.16
CA LYS A 62 2.71 -17.44 -3.64
C LYS A 62 3.83 -18.49 -3.66
N ASN A 63 5.08 -18.06 -3.80
CA ASN A 63 6.28 -18.90 -3.75
C ASN A 63 6.71 -19.26 -2.31
N GLY A 64 5.98 -18.80 -1.28
CA GLY A 64 6.27 -19.05 0.13
C GLY A 64 7.24 -18.05 0.77
N GLU A 65 7.85 -17.16 -0.01
CA GLU A 65 8.76 -16.12 0.48
C GLU A 65 7.98 -15.04 1.23
N VAL A 66 8.55 -14.54 2.33
CA VAL A 66 7.97 -13.44 3.10
C VAL A 66 8.71 -12.16 2.76
N THR A 67 8.00 -11.20 2.17
CA THR A 67 8.57 -9.88 1.86
C THR A 67 7.99 -8.84 2.79
N ARG A 68 8.87 -8.09 3.46
CA ARG A 68 8.45 -6.90 4.20
C ARG A 68 7.96 -5.84 3.23
N ARG A 69 6.72 -5.39 3.39
CA ARG A 69 6.12 -4.33 2.58
C ARG A 69 6.13 -2.99 3.28
N VAL A 70 5.93 -2.99 4.60
CA VAL A 70 5.87 -1.75 5.39
C VAL A 70 6.65 -1.93 6.68
N GLN A 71 7.36 -0.88 7.06
CA GLN A 71 7.97 -0.73 8.35
C GLN A 71 7.74 0.70 8.84
N GLY A 72 7.14 0.84 10.02
CA GLY A 72 6.84 2.15 10.59
C GLY A 72 6.98 2.16 12.10
N ILE A 73 7.11 3.35 12.65
CA ILE A 73 6.93 3.60 14.08
C ILE A 73 5.61 4.35 14.27
N ARG A 74 4.84 3.97 15.28
CA ARG A 74 3.61 4.69 15.62
C ARG A 74 3.98 5.91 16.47
N SER A 75 4.01 7.09 15.85
CA SER A 75 4.11 8.36 16.59
C SER A 75 2.71 8.76 17.07
N GLN A 76 2.52 8.92 18.39
CA GLN A 76 1.29 9.48 18.92
C GLN A 76 1.19 10.97 18.59
N ARG A 77 0.60 11.28 17.43
CA ARG A 77 -0.02 12.58 17.16
C ARG A 77 -1.41 12.30 16.60
N ASN A 78 -2.41 12.90 17.22
CA ASN A 78 -3.81 12.79 16.83
C ASN A 78 -3.94 12.89 15.29
N SER A 79 -4.52 11.85 14.67
CA SER A 79 -4.81 11.71 13.23
C SER A 79 -3.67 11.35 12.24
N GLU A 80 -3.67 10.07 11.83
CA GLU A 80 -3.63 9.59 10.43
C GLU A 80 -2.45 9.90 9.48
N ARG A 81 -1.22 9.57 9.88
CA ARG A 81 -0.20 9.27 8.86
C ARG A 81 0.80 8.23 9.35
N TRP A 82 0.85 7.09 8.66
CA TRP A 82 1.98 6.19 8.78
C TRP A 82 3.14 6.84 8.03
N GLU A 83 4.21 7.18 8.75
CA GLU A 83 5.45 7.65 8.13
C GLU A 83 6.18 6.41 7.59
N THR A 84 6.01 6.15 6.30
CA THR A 84 6.89 5.24 5.55
C THR A 84 8.19 5.99 5.32
N ARG A 85 9.29 5.49 5.88
CA ARG A 85 10.63 5.98 5.57
C ARG A 85 10.89 5.88 4.06
#